data_AF-A0A953Q8V5-F1
#
_entry.id   AF-A0A953Q8V5-F1
#
_cell.length_a   1.000
_cell.length_b   1.000
_cell.length_c   1.000
_cell.angle_alpha   90.00
_cell.angle_beta   90.00
_cell.angle_gamma   90.00
#
_symmetry.space_group_name_H-M   'P 1'
#
loop_
_entity.id
_entity.type
_entity.pdbx_description
1 polymer ?
#
loop_
_entity_poly.entity_id
_entity_poly.type
_entity_poly.pdbx_seq_one_letter_code
_entity_poly.pdbx_strand_id
1 'polypeptide(L)'
;MNELKLLLAQARAFEKDAHALLATHEASGSRVVVLEESYDKLTKLTLKQDELFRQALRCVEHKLFRAAHVLAWAGFMDLLEEKLASDGLVKLRAAKTAWKAGSVEELRESVVEYQLIEAAKDLGLCTKTEMKALHGMLNKRNECAHPNDFYPDMNITLGYISELLTRVATLQTKML
;
A
#
# COMPACT_ATOMS: atom_id res chain seq x y z
N MET A 1 0.90 -41.90 -0.99
CA MET A 1 1.14 -40.45 -0.79
C MET A 1 2.64 -40.30 -0.57
N ASN A 2 3.35 -39.54 -1.40
CA ASN A 2 4.82 -39.58 -1.48
C ASN A 2 5.47 -38.97 -0.23
N GLU A 3 6.37 -39.69 0.45
CA GLU A 3 7.02 -39.30 1.72
C GLU A 3 7.72 -37.93 1.65
N LEU A 4 8.27 -37.60 0.47
CA LEU A 4 8.82 -36.27 0.19
C LEU A 4 7.79 -35.14 0.33
N LYS A 5 6.53 -35.36 -0.08
CA LYS A 5 5.47 -34.35 0.06
C LYS A 5 5.11 -34.12 1.53
N LEU A 6 5.17 -35.16 2.36
CA LEU A 6 4.90 -35.07 3.79
C LEU A 6 6.01 -34.26 4.49
N LEU A 7 7.27 -34.57 4.21
CA LEU A 7 8.42 -33.84 4.77
C LEU A 7 8.41 -32.36 4.37
N LEU A 8 8.10 -32.05 3.10
CA LEU A 8 7.96 -30.67 2.64
C LEU A 8 6.83 -29.92 3.38
N ALA A 9 5.70 -30.58 3.63
CA ALA A 9 4.60 -29.98 4.39
C ALA A 9 5.01 -29.71 5.85
N GLN A 10 5.72 -30.63 6.49
CA GLN A 10 6.21 -30.47 7.86
C GLN A 10 7.25 -29.35 7.97
N ALA A 11 8.20 -29.27 7.02
CA ALA A 11 9.20 -28.20 7.00
C ALA A 11 8.56 -26.81 6.86
N ARG A 12 7.57 -26.66 5.96
CA ARG A 12 6.81 -25.41 5.80
C ARG A 12 5.99 -25.05 7.03
N ALA A 13 5.40 -26.04 7.70
CA ALA A 13 4.67 -25.80 8.94
C ALA A 13 5.61 -25.31 10.05
N PHE A 14 6.77 -25.95 10.21
CA PHE A 14 7.78 -25.53 11.17
C PHE A 14 8.31 -24.12 10.90
N GLU A 15 8.63 -23.80 9.63
CA GLU A 15 9.06 -22.47 9.21
C GLU A 15 8.01 -21.40 9.55
N LYS A 16 6.74 -21.68 9.25
CA LYS A 16 5.62 -20.80 9.60
C LYS A 16 5.50 -20.58 11.11
N ASP A 17 5.58 -21.64 11.90
CA ASP A 17 5.50 -21.57 13.36
C ASP A 17 6.69 -20.78 13.95
N ALA A 18 7.88 -20.98 13.40
CA ALA A 18 9.08 -20.23 13.77
C ALA A 18 8.94 -18.74 13.44
N HIS A 19 8.43 -18.39 12.26
CA HIS A 19 8.15 -16.99 11.92
C HIS A 19 7.10 -16.37 12.84
N ALA A 20 6.02 -17.09 13.15
CA ALA A 20 5.00 -16.62 14.08
C ALA A 20 5.56 -16.34 15.48
N LEU A 21 6.41 -17.24 16.00
CA LEU A 21 7.09 -17.05 17.29
C LEU A 21 8.04 -15.84 17.25
N LEU A 22 8.93 -15.80 16.25
CA LEU A 22 9.98 -14.78 16.14
C LEU A 22 9.42 -13.40 15.81
N ALA A 23 8.26 -13.30 15.15
CA ALA A 23 7.62 -12.03 14.84
C ALA A 23 7.17 -11.26 16.10
N THR A 24 7.10 -11.92 17.26
CA THR A 24 6.83 -11.26 18.55
C THR A 24 7.98 -10.39 19.04
N HIS A 25 9.19 -10.57 18.49
CA HIS A 25 10.37 -9.78 18.85
C HIS A 25 10.58 -8.63 17.87
N GLU A 26 10.69 -7.40 18.38
CA GLU A 26 10.71 -6.19 17.55
C GLU A 26 11.84 -6.15 16.51
N ALA A 27 13.02 -6.65 16.88
CA ALA A 27 14.20 -6.67 16.00
C ALA A 27 14.19 -7.80 14.95
N SER A 28 13.15 -8.64 14.94
CA SER A 28 13.10 -9.85 14.11
C SER A 28 12.68 -9.56 12.67
N GLY A 29 13.44 -10.10 11.72
CA GLY A 29 13.07 -10.09 10.29
C GLY A 29 11.77 -10.86 9.98
N SER A 30 11.34 -11.79 10.84
CA SER A 30 10.08 -12.52 10.69
C SER A 30 8.85 -11.62 10.64
N ARG A 31 8.95 -10.38 11.15
CA ARG A 31 7.88 -9.39 11.06
C ARG A 31 7.60 -8.93 9.63
N VAL A 32 8.63 -8.93 8.77
CA VAL A 32 8.45 -8.64 7.34
C VAL A 32 7.68 -9.76 6.65
N VAL A 33 8.04 -11.02 6.94
CA VAL A 33 7.41 -12.22 6.39
C VAL A 33 5.92 -12.30 6.75
N VAL A 34 5.56 -12.00 8.00
CA VAL A 34 4.14 -11.95 8.41
C VAL A 34 3.35 -10.85 7.68
N LEU A 35 4.01 -9.75 7.31
CA LEU A 35 3.38 -8.71 6.50
C LEU A 35 3.16 -9.17 5.04
N GLU A 36 4.07 -9.98 4.50
CA GLU A 36 3.90 -10.63 3.19
C GLU A 36 2.72 -11.61 3.20
N GLU A 37 2.55 -12.42 4.26
CA GLU A 37 1.35 -13.27 4.37
C GLU A 37 0.05 -12.45 4.45
N SER A 38 0.13 -11.22 4.98
CA SER A 38 -1.02 -10.30 5.00
C SER A 38 -1.33 -9.74 3.62
N TYR A 39 -0.31 -9.64 2.75
CA TYR A 39 -0.45 -9.24 1.36
C TYR A 39 -1.17 -10.29 0.51
N ASP A 40 -0.89 -11.59 0.71
CA ASP A 40 -1.55 -12.67 -0.04
C ASP A 40 -3.09 -12.71 0.16
N LYS A 41 -3.59 -12.02 1.20
CA LYS A 41 -5.04 -11.86 1.45
C LYS A 41 -5.67 -10.72 0.63
N LEU A 42 -4.86 -9.82 0.05
CA LEU A 42 -5.29 -8.71 -0.79
C LEU A 42 -5.42 -9.16 -2.25
N THR A 43 -6.46 -9.92 -2.53
CA THR A 43 -6.80 -10.27 -3.92
C THR A 43 -7.21 -9.01 -4.70
N LYS A 44 -6.93 -8.95 -6.03
CA LYS A 44 -7.32 -7.88 -6.97
C LYS A 44 -6.37 -6.67 -7.11
N LEU A 45 -5.08 -6.84 -6.83
CA LEU A 45 -4.07 -5.88 -7.27
C LEU A 45 -3.64 -6.14 -8.71
N THR A 46 -3.30 -5.09 -9.45
CA THR A 46 -2.61 -5.24 -10.73
C THR A 46 -1.19 -5.75 -10.50
N LEU A 47 -0.55 -6.34 -11.52
CA LEU A 47 0.85 -6.78 -11.43
C LEU A 47 1.79 -5.63 -11.01
N LYS A 48 1.49 -4.40 -11.45
CA LYS A 48 2.24 -3.20 -11.09
C LYS A 48 2.09 -2.86 -9.61
N GLN A 49 0.85 -2.85 -9.10
CA GLN A 49 0.57 -2.56 -7.69
C GLN A 49 1.21 -3.61 -6.77
N ASP A 50 1.10 -4.89 -7.16
CA ASP A 50 1.72 -6.01 -6.46
C ASP A 50 3.24 -5.84 -6.34
N GLU A 51 3.90 -5.60 -7.47
CA GLU A 51 5.34 -5.44 -7.50
C GLU A 51 5.81 -4.22 -6.68
N LEU A 52 5.07 -3.11 -6.68
CA LEU A 52 5.40 -1.92 -5.88
C LEU A 52 5.38 -2.22 -4.36
N PHE A 53 4.36 -2.93 -3.87
CA PHE A 53 4.32 -3.35 -2.46
C PHE A 53 5.40 -4.37 -2.13
N ARG A 54 5.67 -5.35 -3.02
CA ARG A 54 6.77 -6.32 -2.82
C ARG A 54 8.13 -5.63 -2.76
N GLN A 55 8.37 -4.65 -3.64
CA GLN A 55 9.60 -3.86 -3.59
C GLN A 55 9.71 -3.04 -2.31
N ALA A 56 8.60 -2.47 -1.82
CA ALA A 56 8.59 -1.78 -0.54
C ALA A 56 9.00 -2.69 0.62
N LEU A 57 8.54 -3.95 0.64
CA LEU A 57 8.94 -4.95 1.65
C LEU A 57 10.42 -5.33 1.53
N ARG A 58 10.91 -5.58 0.31
CA ARG A 58 12.35 -5.80 0.09
C ARG A 58 13.19 -4.62 0.60
N CYS A 59 12.71 -3.39 0.43
CA CYS A 59 13.35 -2.23 1.04
C CYS A 59 13.40 -2.33 2.56
N VAL A 60 12.36 -2.83 3.24
CA VAL A 60 12.41 -3.07 4.70
C VAL A 60 13.46 -4.12 5.06
N GLU A 61 13.53 -5.24 4.33
CA GLU A 61 14.53 -6.31 4.54
C GLU A 61 15.97 -5.79 4.45
N HIS A 62 16.21 -4.87 3.51
CA HIS A 62 17.50 -4.22 3.30
C HIS A 62 17.68 -2.92 4.10
N LYS A 63 16.79 -2.61 5.04
CA LYS A 63 16.82 -1.40 5.90
C LYS A 63 16.78 -0.07 5.11
N LEU A 64 16.23 -0.09 3.91
CA LEU A 64 15.97 1.05 3.03
C LEU A 64 14.61 1.69 3.34
N PHE A 65 14.40 2.10 4.58
CA PHE A 65 13.07 2.46 5.12
C PHE A 65 12.40 3.65 4.43
N ARG A 66 13.17 4.64 3.98
CA ARG A 66 12.63 5.78 3.22
C ARG A 66 12.10 5.35 1.85
N ALA A 67 12.86 4.50 1.15
CA ALA A 67 12.44 3.95 -0.13
C ALA A 67 11.19 3.09 0.01
N ALA A 68 11.08 2.32 1.11
CA ALA A 68 9.90 1.52 1.41
C ALA A 68 8.61 2.37 1.50
N HIS A 69 8.67 3.54 2.15
CA HIS A 69 7.52 4.46 2.21
C HIS A 69 7.12 4.96 0.82
N VAL A 70 8.09 5.35 -0.01
CA VAL A 70 7.85 5.86 -1.36
C VAL A 70 7.21 4.80 -2.25
N LEU A 71 7.74 3.57 -2.24
CA LEU A 71 7.24 2.47 -3.07
C LEU A 71 5.85 1.99 -2.63
N ALA A 72 5.63 1.84 -1.31
CA ALA A 72 4.32 1.43 -0.80
C ALA A 72 3.25 2.48 -1.12
N TRP A 73 3.58 3.77 -0.98
CA TRP A 73 2.68 4.86 -1.35
C TRP A 73 2.37 4.88 -2.85
N ALA A 74 3.37 4.66 -3.70
CA ALA A 74 3.17 4.57 -5.14
C ALA A 74 2.20 3.42 -5.51
N GLY A 75 2.33 2.26 -4.86
CA GLY A 75 1.41 1.13 -5.04
C GLY A 75 -0.03 1.48 -4.63
N PHE A 76 -0.21 2.18 -3.50
CA PHE A 76 -1.52 2.65 -3.06
C PHE A 76 -2.14 3.69 -4.00
N MET A 77 -1.35 4.69 -4.43
CA MET A 77 -1.86 5.76 -5.30
C MET A 77 -2.24 5.24 -6.69
N ASP A 78 -1.46 4.32 -7.25
CA ASP A 78 -1.82 3.66 -8.51
C ASP A 78 -3.20 2.99 -8.40
N LEU A 79 -3.47 2.27 -7.32
CA LEU A 79 -4.78 1.68 -7.07
C LEU A 79 -5.89 2.72 -6.92
N LEU A 80 -5.63 3.81 -6.19
CA LEU A 80 -6.61 4.88 -6.00
C LEU A 80 -6.97 5.56 -7.32
N GLU A 81 -5.98 5.86 -8.14
CA GLU A 81 -6.16 6.50 -9.45
C GLU A 81 -6.95 5.61 -10.41
N GLU A 82 -6.59 4.32 -10.50
CA GLU A 82 -7.35 3.34 -11.28
C GLU A 82 -8.79 3.23 -10.76
N LYS A 83 -8.98 3.28 -9.44
CA LYS A 83 -10.32 3.26 -8.84
C LYS A 83 -11.13 4.49 -9.24
N LEU A 84 -10.55 5.68 -9.18
CA LEU A 84 -11.18 6.94 -9.60
C LEU A 84 -11.49 6.97 -11.11
N ALA A 85 -10.72 6.23 -11.92
CA ALA A 85 -10.89 6.12 -13.36
C ALA A 85 -11.77 4.93 -13.80
N SER A 86 -12.22 4.09 -12.88
CA SER A 86 -12.88 2.80 -13.20
C SER A 86 -14.20 2.91 -13.97
N ASP A 87 -14.84 4.08 -14.01
CA ASP A 87 -16.04 4.37 -14.82
C ASP A 87 -15.73 5.23 -16.07
N GLY A 88 -14.46 5.36 -16.45
CA GLY A 88 -14.03 6.28 -17.50
C GLY A 88 -13.99 7.74 -17.08
N LEU A 89 -13.76 8.01 -15.78
CA LEU A 89 -13.71 9.34 -15.14
C LEU A 89 -15.05 10.10 -15.12
N VAL A 90 -16.17 9.42 -15.33
CA VAL A 90 -17.49 10.06 -15.43
C VAL A 90 -17.87 10.72 -14.11
N LYS A 91 -17.85 9.97 -13.02
CA LYS A 91 -18.17 10.49 -11.68
C LYS A 91 -17.15 11.51 -11.21
N LEU A 92 -15.87 11.29 -11.51
CA LEU A 92 -14.81 12.23 -11.13
C LEU A 92 -15.01 13.60 -11.80
N ARG A 93 -15.28 13.63 -13.11
CA ARG A 93 -15.53 14.88 -13.85
C ARG A 93 -16.79 15.60 -13.36
N ALA A 94 -17.81 14.85 -12.97
CA ALA A 94 -19.01 15.43 -12.37
C ALA A 94 -18.71 16.08 -11.00
N ALA A 95 -17.85 15.46 -10.18
CA ALA A 95 -17.49 15.97 -8.86
C ALA A 95 -16.44 17.10 -8.91
N LYS A 96 -15.54 17.08 -9.90
CA LYS A 96 -14.42 18.03 -10.07
C LYS A 96 -14.46 18.66 -11.46
N THR A 97 -15.48 19.46 -11.72
CA THR A 97 -15.75 20.07 -13.04
C THR A 97 -14.63 20.96 -13.59
N ALA A 98 -13.73 21.43 -12.72
CA ALA A 98 -12.56 22.21 -13.12
C ALA A 98 -11.40 21.36 -13.67
N TRP A 99 -11.39 20.04 -13.42
CA TRP A 99 -10.32 19.15 -13.88
C TRP A 99 -10.57 18.73 -15.32
N LYS A 100 -9.51 18.82 -16.14
CA LYS A 100 -9.59 18.59 -17.59
C LYS A 100 -9.01 17.25 -18.05
N ALA A 101 -8.57 16.40 -17.11
CA ALA A 101 -7.94 15.13 -17.42
C ALA A 101 -8.85 14.22 -18.28
N GLY A 102 -8.32 13.85 -19.45
CA GLY A 102 -8.89 12.97 -20.47
C GLY A 102 -8.80 11.48 -20.12
N SER A 103 -7.72 11.10 -19.43
CA SER A 103 -7.38 9.73 -19.05
C SER A 103 -6.79 9.67 -17.63
N VAL A 104 -6.54 8.46 -17.13
CA VAL A 104 -5.88 8.26 -15.82
C VAL A 104 -4.42 8.75 -15.84
N GLU A 105 -3.74 8.67 -16.98
CA GLU A 105 -2.39 9.21 -17.17
C GLU A 105 -2.39 10.72 -17.07
N GLU A 106 -3.30 11.40 -17.77
CA GLU A 106 -3.43 12.86 -17.66
C GLU A 106 -3.82 13.27 -16.23
N LEU A 107 -4.62 12.47 -15.54
CA LEU A 107 -4.99 12.71 -14.14
C LEU A 107 -3.76 12.69 -13.23
N ARG A 108 -2.89 11.68 -13.40
CA ARG A 108 -1.62 11.53 -12.65
C ARG A 108 -0.67 12.71 -12.84
N GLU A 109 -0.63 13.29 -14.04
CA GLU A 109 0.26 14.40 -14.36
C GLU A 109 -0.30 15.76 -13.94
N SER A 110 -1.62 15.95 -14.01
CA SER A 110 -2.26 17.26 -13.85
C SER A 110 -2.81 17.52 -12.46
N VAL A 111 -2.99 16.49 -11.63
CA VAL A 111 -3.61 16.61 -10.30
C VAL A 111 -2.67 16.08 -9.23
N VAL A 112 -2.41 16.90 -8.22
CA VAL A 112 -1.58 16.50 -7.08
C VAL A 112 -2.31 15.49 -6.18
N GLU A 113 -1.56 14.55 -5.61
CA GLU A 113 -2.12 13.44 -4.82
C GLU A 113 -2.99 13.92 -3.63
N TYR A 114 -2.64 15.06 -3.03
CA TYR A 114 -3.44 15.68 -1.97
C TYR A 114 -4.89 15.89 -2.42
N GLN A 115 -5.08 16.39 -3.65
CA GLN A 115 -6.40 16.65 -4.23
C GLN A 115 -7.10 15.37 -4.69
N LEU A 116 -6.35 14.37 -5.17
CA LEU A 116 -6.91 13.04 -5.50
C LEU A 116 -7.52 12.37 -4.25
N ILE A 117 -6.87 12.50 -3.09
CA ILE A 117 -7.39 12.01 -1.81
C ILE A 117 -8.69 12.72 -1.41
N GLU A 118 -8.79 14.03 -1.64
CA GLU A 118 -10.04 14.78 -1.39
C GLU A 118 -11.17 14.34 -2.33
N ALA A 119 -10.85 14.13 -3.61
CA ALA A 119 -11.81 13.62 -4.59
C ALA A 119 -12.32 12.22 -4.20
N ALA A 120 -11.46 11.35 -3.67
CA ALA A 120 -11.86 10.04 -3.17
C ALA A 120 -12.91 10.16 -2.05
N LYS A 121 -12.77 11.13 -1.14
CA LYS A 121 -13.76 11.40 -0.09
C LYS A 121 -15.05 11.97 -0.68
N ASP A 122 -14.98 12.84 -1.66
CA ASP A 122 -16.16 13.43 -2.30
C ASP A 122 -16.98 12.38 -3.08
N LEU A 123 -16.31 11.35 -3.60
CA LEU A 123 -16.92 10.21 -4.28
C LEU A 123 -17.29 9.06 -3.32
N GLY A 124 -17.15 9.23 -2.01
CA GLY A 124 -17.54 8.23 -1.01
C GLY A 124 -16.63 7.00 -0.92
N LEU A 125 -15.45 7.05 -1.54
CA LEU A 125 -14.45 5.98 -1.46
C LEU A 125 -13.77 5.93 -0.08
N CYS A 126 -13.72 7.05 0.63
CA CYS A 126 -13.26 7.14 2.01
C CYS A 126 -14.05 8.17 2.81
N THR A 127 -14.00 8.05 4.13
CA THR A 127 -14.59 9.02 5.06
C THR A 127 -13.67 10.22 5.27
N LYS A 128 -14.19 11.29 5.87
CA LYS A 128 -13.40 12.48 6.22
C LYS A 128 -12.21 12.15 7.14
N THR A 129 -12.37 11.20 8.05
CA THR A 129 -11.30 10.78 8.96
C THR A 129 -10.21 10.04 8.21
N GLU A 130 -10.59 9.14 7.30
CA GLU A 130 -9.65 8.38 6.48
C GLU A 130 -8.90 9.28 5.49
N MET A 131 -9.57 10.25 4.89
CA MET A 131 -8.95 11.28 4.06
C MET A 131 -7.84 12.03 4.82
N LYS A 132 -8.11 12.47 6.05
CA LYS A 132 -7.09 13.12 6.90
C LYS A 132 -5.93 12.19 7.24
N ALA A 133 -6.22 10.91 7.51
CA ALA A 133 -5.18 9.92 7.75
C ALA A 133 -4.28 9.75 6.50
N LEU A 134 -4.88 9.64 5.32
CA LEU A 134 -4.16 9.57 4.04
C LEU A 134 -3.30 10.81 3.77
N HIS A 135 -3.79 12.02 4.07
CA HIS A 135 -2.95 13.22 4.00
C HIS A 135 -1.76 13.18 4.96
N GLY A 136 -1.94 12.66 6.18
CA GLY A 136 -0.83 12.43 7.10
C GLY A 136 0.20 11.42 6.55
N MET A 137 -0.27 10.39 5.85
CA MET A 137 0.60 9.40 5.21
C MET A 137 1.32 9.95 3.98
N LEU A 138 0.67 10.81 3.20
CA LEU A 138 1.30 11.56 2.11
C LEU A 138 2.44 12.44 2.66
N ASN A 139 2.22 13.13 3.77
CA ASN A 139 3.26 13.94 4.41
C ASN A 139 4.47 13.09 4.81
N LYS A 140 4.27 11.94 5.46
CA LYS A 140 5.35 11.01 5.80
C LYS A 140 6.12 10.51 4.57
N ARG A 141 5.41 10.22 3.47
CA ARG A 141 6.06 9.88 2.20
C ARG A 141 6.90 11.03 1.67
N ASN A 142 6.37 12.25 1.71
CA ASN A 142 7.07 13.43 1.24
C ASN A 142 8.33 13.69 2.06
N GLU A 143 8.26 13.50 3.38
CA GLU A 143 9.44 13.53 4.24
C GLU A 143 10.47 12.50 3.78
N CYS A 144 10.06 11.27 3.46
CA CYS A 144 10.98 10.25 2.95
C CYS A 144 11.57 10.57 1.56
N ALA A 145 10.88 11.33 0.71
CA ALA A 145 11.29 11.62 -0.67
C ALA A 145 12.18 12.88 -0.82
N HIS A 146 12.19 13.76 0.17
CA HIS A 146 12.96 15.01 0.15
C HIS A 146 14.20 14.95 1.05
N PRO A 147 15.27 15.72 0.77
CA PRO A 147 16.49 15.71 1.59
C PRO A 147 16.26 16.41 2.93
N ASN A 148 15.57 15.74 3.84
CA ASN A 148 15.34 16.16 5.21
C ASN A 148 15.91 15.14 6.21
N ASP A 149 15.78 15.46 7.50
CA ASP A 149 16.31 14.66 8.60
C ASP A 149 15.34 13.58 9.11
N PHE A 150 14.29 13.27 8.34
CA PHE A 150 13.36 12.21 8.72
C PHE A 150 13.90 10.83 8.28
N TYR A 151 14.24 10.00 9.26
CA TYR A 151 14.70 8.63 9.06
C TYR A 151 13.79 7.67 9.82
N PRO A 152 12.76 7.10 9.16
CA PRO A 152 11.92 6.10 9.80
C PRO A 152 12.72 4.84 10.09
N ASP A 153 12.42 4.20 11.20
CA ASP A 153 12.96 2.88 11.54
C ASP A 153 12.05 1.76 11.00
N MET A 154 12.40 0.51 11.32
CA MET A 154 11.61 -0.67 10.93
C MET A 154 10.18 -0.62 11.48
N ASN A 155 9.97 -0.16 12.72
CA ASN A 155 8.66 -0.11 13.36
C ASN A 155 7.73 0.89 12.67
N ILE A 156 8.23 2.11 12.44
CA ILE A 156 7.50 3.17 11.73
C ILE A 156 7.15 2.70 10.32
N THR A 157 8.10 2.05 9.64
CA THR A 157 7.93 1.60 8.25
C THR A 157 6.92 0.46 8.14
N LEU A 158 7.03 -0.57 8.98
CA LEU A 158 6.06 -1.68 8.97
C LEU A 158 4.65 -1.19 9.33
N GLY A 159 4.54 -0.26 10.28
CA GLY A 159 3.27 0.38 10.62
C GLY A 159 2.68 1.17 9.45
N TYR A 160 3.51 1.92 8.73
CA TYR A 160 3.09 2.68 7.53
C TYR A 160 2.58 1.77 6.42
N ILE A 161 3.32 0.69 6.10
CA ILE A 161 2.91 -0.27 5.06
C ILE A 161 1.63 -1.00 5.49
N SER A 162 1.55 -1.48 6.73
CA SER A 162 0.36 -2.15 7.26
C SER A 162 -0.92 -1.30 7.15
N GLU A 163 -0.78 -0.01 7.48
CA GLU A 163 -1.87 0.96 7.34
C GLU A 163 -2.29 1.11 5.87
N LEU A 164 -1.35 1.26 4.93
CA LEU A 164 -1.68 1.33 3.49
C LEU A 164 -2.37 0.06 2.99
N LEU A 165 -1.92 -1.12 3.41
CA LEU A 165 -2.55 -2.39 3.05
C LEU A 165 -4.00 -2.47 3.56
N THR A 166 -4.28 -1.91 4.74
CA THR A 166 -5.64 -1.78 5.28
C THR A 166 -6.49 -0.83 4.42
N ARG A 167 -5.90 0.28 3.94
CA ARG A 167 -6.58 1.22 3.02
C ARG A 167 -6.85 0.61 1.65
N VAL A 168 -5.91 -0.17 1.11
CA VAL A 168 -6.10 -0.96 -0.12
C VAL A 168 -7.29 -1.91 0.04
N ALA A 169 -7.31 -2.74 1.09
CA ALA A 169 -8.39 -3.67 1.34
C ALA A 169 -9.75 -2.97 1.41
N THR A 170 -9.80 -1.84 2.12
CA THR A 170 -11.02 -1.04 2.26
C THR A 170 -11.48 -0.51 0.90
N LEU A 171 -10.58 0.08 0.12
CA LEU A 171 -10.88 0.69 -1.17
C LEU A 171 -11.35 -0.33 -2.22
N GLN A 172 -10.80 -1.55 -2.19
CA GLN A 172 -11.23 -2.67 -3.05
C GLN A 172 -12.69 -3.11 -2.80
N THR A 173 -13.24 -2.85 -1.61
CA THR A 173 -14.65 -3.16 -1.29
C THR A 173 -15.63 -2.06 -1.73
N LYS A 174 -15.13 -0.85 -2.00
CA LYS A 174 -15.98 0.28 -2.38
C LYS A 174 -16.39 0.16 -3.84
N MET A 175 -17.61 0.56 -4.14
CA MET A 175 -18.01 0.85 -5.52
C MET A 175 -17.76 2.33 -5.78
N LEU A 176 -17.24 2.65 -6.97
CA LEU A 176 -17.19 4.03 -7.44
C LEU A 176 -18.61 4.44 -7.83
#